data_AF-A0A8T6RQP8-F1
#
_entry.id   AF-A0A8T6RQP8-F1
#
_cell.length_a   1.000
_cell.length_b   1.000
_cell.length_c   1.000
_cell.angle_alpha   90.00
_cell.angle_beta   90.00
_cell.angle_gamma   90.00
#
_symmetry.space_group_name_H-M   'P 1'
#
loop_
_entity.id
_entity.type
_entity.pdbx_description
1 polymer ?
#
loop_
_entity_poly.entity_id
_entity_poly.type
_entity_poly.pdbx_seq_one_letter_code
_entity_poly.pdbx_strand_id
1 'polypeptide(L)'
;MKISTKLFPHYARYIKRIDEIPTTGTPRRIVIISDTHITDGSDFNKLVFKKGIDEITKIKKVDYVIHLGDLTQSGTFLDYEMALDCIEPILNEKFFIIPGNHDARNVGYLLFEEFFESRTFEIEDKKIYVLGIDSSIPDLDSGKIGMRNIEKSRQLISGVDQDKIKILCFHHQLLPIPLTGRERSAIIDGGDGLKMILDTNIDLVINGHRHISNVYSCTDGDGELIIFNSGNFSSSKTRYRELFTYSIIDIFEKAITITTKKIMDGEKIKRGRYFNRIFNPNPPIHKKDLKLKIVHIANTHFSKNTFDENIYNKAIQQINALKADIVIHSGDVTNSNNIEEFELANKLLNKIIQPKIIIPGDTDLINIGWELFPKIIGPLDTYFENETFRVIGINSIDKSLKSGSVGRRTVRDTVKLFTRFPKNKINIVTLYHNLIPHPKTRFETILTDSGNVLKTFTEPENKIDFILSGHDHISFTFQVEDTILSTCGTLSSNEYLDLNGNTYNIINCYDDGFVEIERIIVESNESDIIGTYWININQ
;
A
#
# COMPACT_ATOMS: atom_id res chain seq x y z
N MET A 1 23.76 -12.31 29.14
CA MET A 1 22.80 -11.52 29.92
C MET A 1 21.41 -12.04 29.57
N LYS A 2 20.76 -12.80 30.46
CA LYS A 2 19.41 -13.36 30.22
C LYS A 2 18.41 -12.21 30.27
N ILE A 3 17.79 -11.88 29.14
CA ILE A 3 16.74 -10.88 29.07
C ILE A 3 15.48 -11.49 29.69
N SER A 4 14.98 -10.80 30.71
CA SER A 4 13.83 -11.15 31.54
C SER A 4 12.55 -11.26 30.71
N THR A 5 11.86 -12.39 30.85
CA THR A 5 10.58 -12.79 30.24
C THR A 5 9.36 -12.13 30.91
N LYS A 6 9.31 -10.80 30.94
CA LYS A 6 8.05 -10.08 31.15
C LYS A 6 7.63 -9.45 29.82
N LEU A 7 7.11 -10.30 28.93
CA LEU A 7 6.37 -9.86 27.76
C LEU A 7 5.05 -9.25 28.23
N PHE A 8 4.82 -7.97 27.92
CA PHE A 8 3.48 -7.40 27.93
C PHE A 8 2.71 -8.03 26.75
N PRO A 9 1.54 -8.65 26.96
CA PRO A 9 0.87 -9.46 25.93
C PRO A 9 0.25 -8.68 24.77
N HIS A 10 0.23 -7.34 24.82
CA HIS A 10 -0.66 -6.56 23.97
C HIS A 10 -0.05 -6.02 22.68
N TYR A 11 1.27 -6.15 22.45
CA TYR A 11 1.90 -5.29 21.44
C TYR A 11 3.11 -5.86 20.70
N ALA A 12 2.80 -6.84 19.87
CA ALA A 12 3.69 -7.29 18.81
C ALA A 12 2.80 -7.69 17.65
N ARG A 13 2.36 -6.73 16.83
CA ARG A 13 1.54 -7.03 15.65
C ARG A 13 2.26 -8.04 14.74
N TYR A 14 3.59 -7.94 14.67
CA TYR A 14 4.41 -8.82 13.83
C TYR A 14 5.67 -9.43 14.47
N ILE A 15 5.91 -9.24 15.77
CA ILE A 15 7.05 -9.87 16.47
C ILE A 15 6.66 -11.24 17.04
N LYS A 16 6.02 -12.07 16.22
CA LYS A 16 6.06 -13.52 16.46
C LYS A 16 6.92 -14.13 15.37
N ARG A 17 8.00 -14.79 15.79
CA ARG A 17 8.82 -15.56 14.85
C ARG A 17 7.93 -16.62 14.20
N ILE A 18 8.27 -17.05 12.99
CA ILE A 18 7.54 -18.12 12.27
C ILE A 18 7.34 -19.37 13.16
N ASP A 19 8.32 -19.64 14.03
CA ASP A 19 8.31 -20.76 14.97
C ASP A 19 7.32 -20.60 16.15
N GLU A 20 6.78 -19.39 16.35
CA GLU A 20 5.84 -19.02 17.41
C GLU A 20 4.39 -18.87 16.90
N ILE A 21 4.15 -19.20 15.63
CA ILE A 21 2.81 -19.24 15.02
C ILE A 21 2.22 -20.65 15.22
N PRO A 22 1.11 -20.84 15.98
CA PRO A 22 0.42 -22.10 16.14
C PRO A 22 -0.16 -22.47 14.78
N THR A 23 0.61 -23.27 14.08
CA THR A 23 0.28 -23.93 12.82
C THR A 23 -0.45 -25.24 13.14
N THR A 24 -1.44 -25.18 14.03
CA THR A 24 -2.18 -26.37 14.49
C THR A 24 -3.12 -26.88 13.41
N GLY A 25 -3.08 -28.19 13.14
CA GLY A 25 -3.95 -28.86 12.17
C GLY A 25 -3.35 -28.96 10.75
N THR A 26 -4.07 -29.65 9.86
CA THR A 26 -3.68 -29.75 8.44
C THR A 26 -4.08 -28.45 7.71
N PRO A 27 -3.12 -27.70 7.14
CA PRO A 27 -3.42 -26.47 6.41
C PRO A 27 -4.11 -26.77 5.08
N ARG A 28 -4.81 -25.77 4.54
CA ARG A 28 -5.04 -25.73 3.09
C ARG A 28 -3.79 -25.23 2.40
N ARG A 29 -3.26 -26.02 1.48
CA ARG A 29 -2.02 -25.75 0.77
C ARG A 29 -2.30 -25.34 -0.67
N ILE A 30 -1.93 -24.11 -0.99
CA ILE A 30 -2.02 -23.53 -2.33
C ILE A 30 -0.61 -23.33 -2.86
N VAL A 31 -0.33 -23.83 -4.06
CA VAL A 31 0.89 -23.51 -4.79
C VAL A 31 0.59 -22.35 -5.73
N ILE A 32 1.42 -21.31 -5.69
CA ILE A 32 1.29 -20.10 -6.50
C ILE A 32 2.43 -20.04 -7.51
N ILE A 33 2.07 -19.85 -8.77
CA ILE A 33 2.94 -19.62 -9.92
C ILE A 33 2.50 -18.30 -10.57
N SER A 34 3.43 -17.55 -11.15
CA SER A 34 3.12 -16.33 -11.89
C SER A 34 4.24 -16.02 -12.88
N ASP A 35 3.94 -15.24 -13.91
CA ASP A 35 4.93 -14.68 -14.84
C ASP A 35 5.81 -15.78 -15.47
N THR A 36 5.19 -16.77 -16.12
CA THR A 36 5.92 -17.82 -16.84
C THR A 36 6.44 -17.33 -18.19
N HIS A 37 5.69 -16.45 -18.85
CA HIS A 37 5.99 -15.86 -20.17
C HIS A 37 6.41 -16.91 -21.20
N ILE A 38 5.61 -17.96 -21.35
CA ILE A 38 5.88 -19.07 -22.27
C ILE A 38 5.82 -18.57 -23.71
N THR A 39 6.88 -18.87 -24.45
CA THR A 39 7.05 -18.57 -25.87
C THR A 39 8.28 -19.33 -26.39
N ASP A 40 8.42 -19.42 -27.71
CA ASP A 40 9.64 -19.93 -28.37
C ASP A 40 10.81 -18.93 -28.34
N GLY A 41 10.57 -17.69 -27.89
CA GLY A 41 11.57 -16.64 -27.76
C GLY A 41 12.44 -16.70 -26.51
N SER A 42 13.35 -15.72 -26.38
CA SER A 42 14.30 -15.63 -25.26
C SER A 42 13.68 -15.22 -23.92
N ASP A 43 12.44 -14.76 -23.92
CA ASP A 43 11.73 -14.35 -22.70
C ASP A 43 11.38 -15.54 -21.80
N PHE A 44 11.36 -16.76 -22.33
CA PHE A 44 11.00 -17.97 -21.59
C PHE A 44 12.23 -18.84 -21.24
N ASN A 45 12.47 -19.08 -19.95
CA ASN A 45 13.48 -20.04 -19.52
C ASN A 45 12.89 -21.44 -19.34
N LYS A 46 12.87 -22.22 -20.44
CA LYS A 46 12.31 -23.59 -20.49
C LYS A 46 12.95 -24.56 -19.49
N LEU A 47 14.26 -24.46 -19.25
CA LEU A 47 14.96 -25.36 -18.33
C LEU A 47 14.54 -25.11 -16.88
N VAL A 48 14.43 -23.84 -16.49
CA VAL A 48 13.96 -23.46 -15.16
C VAL A 48 12.49 -23.81 -14.97
N PHE A 49 11.65 -23.52 -15.97
CA PHE A 49 10.23 -23.88 -15.96
C PHE A 49 10.06 -25.38 -15.70
N LYS A 50 10.71 -26.22 -16.51
CA LYS A 50 10.62 -27.68 -16.36
C LYS A 50 11.06 -28.13 -14.97
N LYS A 51 12.18 -27.59 -14.46
CA LYS A 51 12.63 -27.87 -13.09
C LYS A 51 11.58 -27.47 -12.06
N GLY A 52 10.96 -26.30 -12.20
CA GLY A 52 9.91 -25.82 -11.30
C GLY A 52 8.68 -26.74 -11.30
N ILE A 53 8.19 -27.13 -12.48
CA ILE A 53 7.07 -28.07 -12.64
C ILE A 53 7.41 -29.44 -12.03
N ASP A 54 8.61 -29.96 -12.30
CA ASP A 54 9.11 -31.22 -11.73
C ASP A 54 9.21 -31.18 -10.19
N GLU A 55 9.40 -30.01 -9.59
CA GLU A 55 9.38 -29.83 -8.15
C GLU A 55 7.95 -29.74 -7.61
N ILE A 56 7.07 -29.00 -8.27
CA ILE A 56 5.68 -28.79 -7.86
C ILE A 56 4.90 -30.10 -7.86
N THR A 57 5.06 -30.92 -8.91
CA THR A 57 4.42 -32.25 -9.01
C THR A 57 4.83 -33.21 -7.89
N LYS A 58 5.98 -32.97 -7.24
CA LYS A 58 6.47 -33.77 -6.10
C LYS A 58 5.98 -33.25 -4.74
N ILE A 59 5.33 -32.09 -4.69
CA ILE A 59 4.79 -31.54 -3.44
C ILE A 59 3.60 -32.38 -3.00
N LYS A 60 3.68 -32.95 -1.80
CA LYS A 60 2.58 -33.73 -1.23
C LYS A 60 1.50 -32.81 -0.67
N LYS A 61 0.24 -33.25 -0.82
CA LYS A 61 -0.96 -32.60 -0.25
C LYS A 61 -1.14 -31.15 -0.75
N VAL A 62 -1.07 -30.94 -2.06
CA VAL A 62 -1.51 -29.69 -2.68
C VAL A 62 -3.02 -29.75 -2.88
N ASP A 63 -3.73 -28.77 -2.34
CA ASP A 63 -5.17 -28.60 -2.54
C ASP A 63 -5.43 -27.87 -3.87
N TYR A 64 -4.68 -26.81 -4.15
CA TYR A 64 -4.84 -25.97 -5.35
C TYR A 64 -3.49 -25.50 -5.91
N VAL A 65 -3.41 -25.34 -7.24
CA VAL A 65 -2.32 -24.68 -7.95
C VAL A 65 -2.94 -23.48 -8.67
N ILE A 66 -2.46 -22.27 -8.38
CA ILE A 66 -2.98 -21.04 -8.98
C ILE A 66 -1.88 -20.37 -9.79
N HIS A 67 -2.17 -20.07 -11.06
CA HIS A 67 -1.34 -19.27 -11.94
C HIS A 67 -1.90 -17.83 -12.04
N LEU A 68 -1.12 -16.84 -11.63
CA LEU A 68 -1.59 -15.45 -11.50
C LEU A 68 -1.43 -14.60 -12.78
N GLY A 69 -1.47 -15.22 -13.95
CA GLY A 69 -1.31 -14.53 -15.24
C GLY A 69 0.13 -14.35 -15.73
N ASP A 70 0.22 -13.79 -16.93
CA ASP A 70 1.40 -13.79 -17.80
C ASP A 70 1.89 -15.22 -18.05
N LEU A 71 0.92 -16.08 -18.42
CA LEU A 71 1.20 -17.45 -18.85
C LEU A 71 2.03 -17.43 -20.12
N THR A 72 1.59 -16.64 -21.09
CA THR A 72 2.20 -16.44 -22.41
C THR A 72 2.98 -15.12 -22.46
N GLN A 73 3.94 -15.01 -23.38
CA GLN A 73 4.69 -13.76 -23.57
C GLN A 73 3.93 -12.73 -24.42
N SER A 74 3.14 -13.16 -25.41
CA SER A 74 2.55 -12.24 -26.39
C SER A 74 1.06 -12.45 -26.64
N GLY A 75 0.41 -13.36 -25.90
CA GLY A 75 -1.01 -13.66 -26.08
C GLY A 75 -1.34 -14.23 -27.46
N THR A 76 -0.36 -14.80 -28.18
CA THR A 76 -0.59 -15.38 -29.50
C THR A 76 -1.07 -16.82 -29.41
N PHE A 77 -1.76 -17.29 -30.44
CA PHE A 77 -2.25 -18.67 -30.50
C PHE A 77 -1.13 -19.71 -30.29
N LEU A 78 0.02 -19.53 -30.96
CA LEU A 78 1.16 -20.42 -30.82
C LEU A 78 1.77 -20.39 -29.41
N ASP A 79 1.83 -19.21 -28.76
CA ASP A 79 2.27 -19.14 -27.37
C ASP A 79 1.32 -19.91 -26.44
N TYR A 80 0.00 -19.83 -26.67
CA TYR A 80 -0.99 -20.57 -25.88
C TYR A 80 -0.93 -22.09 -26.09
N GLU A 81 -0.81 -22.56 -27.35
CA GLU A 81 -0.62 -24.00 -27.63
C GLU A 81 0.62 -24.53 -26.90
N MET A 82 1.74 -23.81 -27.03
CA MET A 82 2.98 -24.16 -26.33
C MET A 82 2.82 -24.10 -24.80
N ALA A 83 2.07 -23.13 -24.29
CA ALA A 83 1.82 -23.02 -22.86
C ALA A 83 1.04 -24.21 -22.31
N LEU A 84 0.00 -24.66 -23.02
CA LEU A 84 -0.77 -25.85 -22.66
C LEU A 84 0.10 -27.12 -22.62
N ASP A 85 0.94 -27.32 -23.63
CA ASP A 85 1.90 -28.43 -23.65
C ASP A 85 2.87 -28.38 -22.46
N CYS A 86 3.29 -27.17 -22.07
CA CYS A 86 4.21 -26.98 -20.96
C CYS A 86 3.56 -27.23 -19.59
N ILE A 87 2.31 -26.78 -19.39
CA ILE A 87 1.61 -26.93 -18.10
C ILE A 87 0.86 -28.24 -17.95
N GLU A 88 0.77 -29.07 -19.00
CA GLU A 88 0.12 -30.39 -18.99
C GLU A 88 0.39 -31.22 -17.71
N PRO A 89 1.63 -31.29 -17.16
CA PRO A 89 1.89 -32.06 -15.94
C PRO A 89 1.19 -31.57 -14.67
N ILE A 90 0.72 -30.32 -14.65
CA ILE A 90 -0.02 -29.73 -13.53
C ILE A 90 -1.45 -29.35 -13.90
N LEU A 91 -1.86 -29.55 -15.15
CA LEU A 91 -3.19 -29.22 -15.66
C LEU A 91 -4.18 -30.31 -15.23
N ASN A 92 -4.92 -30.05 -14.14
CA ASN A 92 -5.93 -30.95 -13.58
C ASN A 92 -7.00 -30.11 -12.85
N GLU A 93 -7.95 -30.76 -12.16
CA GLU A 93 -9.07 -30.11 -11.48
C GLU A 93 -8.67 -29.15 -10.35
N LYS A 94 -7.40 -29.15 -9.95
CA LYS A 94 -6.84 -28.27 -8.92
C LYS A 94 -6.11 -27.06 -9.50
N PHE A 95 -5.96 -27.00 -10.81
CA PHE A 95 -5.28 -25.90 -11.49
C PHE A 95 -6.27 -24.79 -11.83
N PHE A 96 -5.96 -23.58 -11.40
CA PHE A 96 -6.74 -22.38 -11.63
C PHE A 96 -5.84 -21.28 -12.19
N ILE A 97 -6.38 -20.45 -13.07
CA ILE A 97 -5.60 -19.41 -13.75
C ILE A 97 -6.45 -18.17 -14.02
N ILE A 98 -5.80 -17.02 -13.96
CA ILE A 98 -6.29 -15.72 -14.45
C ILE A 98 -5.33 -15.20 -15.52
N PRO A 99 -5.78 -14.34 -16.45
CA PRO A 99 -4.89 -13.72 -17.42
C PRO A 99 -4.05 -12.59 -16.79
N GLY A 100 -2.84 -12.42 -17.32
CA GLY A 100 -2.03 -11.21 -17.14
C GLY A 100 -2.10 -10.27 -18.34
N ASN A 101 -1.34 -9.16 -18.32
CA ASN A 101 -1.36 -8.22 -19.43
C ASN A 101 -0.72 -8.80 -20.70
N HIS A 102 0.28 -9.67 -20.59
CA HIS A 102 0.88 -10.31 -21.75
C HIS A 102 -0.06 -11.34 -22.41
N ASP A 103 -0.89 -12.02 -21.61
CA ASP A 103 -1.93 -12.95 -22.09
C ASP A 103 -3.01 -12.25 -22.91
N ALA A 104 -3.33 -11.00 -22.56
CA ALA A 104 -4.39 -10.22 -23.18
C ALA A 104 -3.96 -9.44 -24.44
N ARG A 105 -2.66 -9.42 -24.77
CA ARG A 105 -2.12 -8.74 -25.96
C ARG A 105 -2.62 -9.39 -27.25
N ASN A 106 -2.70 -8.61 -28.32
CA ASN A 106 -3.04 -9.10 -29.66
C ASN A 106 -4.36 -9.88 -29.69
N VAL A 107 -5.39 -9.36 -29.00
CA VAL A 107 -6.68 -10.04 -28.75
C VAL A 107 -6.57 -11.40 -28.06
N GLY A 108 -5.45 -11.68 -27.40
CA GLY A 108 -5.17 -12.94 -26.70
C GLY A 108 -6.11 -13.22 -25.53
N TYR A 109 -6.86 -12.22 -25.05
CA TYR A 109 -7.93 -12.44 -24.07
C TYR A 109 -9.06 -13.33 -24.61
N LEU A 110 -9.31 -13.32 -25.94
CA LEU A 110 -10.27 -14.23 -26.59
C LEU A 110 -9.71 -15.65 -26.61
N LEU A 111 -8.43 -15.80 -26.95
CA LEU A 111 -7.74 -17.10 -26.92
C LEU A 111 -7.72 -17.66 -25.50
N PHE A 112 -7.48 -16.82 -24.50
CA PHE A 112 -7.56 -17.23 -23.10
C PHE A 112 -8.94 -17.81 -22.78
N GLU A 113 -10.03 -17.16 -23.21
CA GLU A 113 -11.40 -17.68 -23.04
C GLU A 113 -11.64 -18.97 -23.84
N GLU A 114 -11.05 -19.13 -25.02
CA GLU A 114 -11.14 -20.37 -25.80
C GLU A 114 -10.42 -21.55 -25.11
N PHE A 115 -9.24 -21.31 -24.54
CA PHE A 115 -8.42 -22.36 -23.92
C PHE A 115 -8.81 -22.67 -22.45
N PHE A 116 -9.31 -21.69 -21.69
CA PHE A 116 -9.60 -21.82 -20.26
C PHE A 116 -11.06 -21.56 -19.89
N GLU A 117 -11.94 -21.32 -20.87
CA GLU A 117 -13.40 -21.06 -20.74
C GLU A 117 -13.77 -19.73 -20.04
N SER A 118 -12.96 -19.26 -19.09
CA SER A 118 -13.25 -18.09 -18.27
C SER A 118 -11.96 -17.39 -17.84
N ARG A 119 -11.99 -16.05 -17.82
CA ARG A 119 -10.91 -15.19 -17.27
C ARG A 119 -10.99 -15.00 -15.76
N THR A 120 -11.95 -15.66 -15.13
CA THR A 120 -12.19 -15.60 -13.68
C THR A 120 -12.41 -17.01 -13.15
N PHE A 121 -12.12 -17.22 -11.87
CA PHE A 121 -12.41 -18.50 -11.23
C PHE A 121 -12.89 -18.30 -9.79
N GLU A 122 -13.57 -19.31 -9.27
CA GLU A 122 -14.03 -19.36 -7.89
C GLU A 122 -13.67 -20.72 -7.29
N ILE A 123 -13.12 -20.70 -6.08
CA ILE A 123 -12.85 -21.89 -5.28
C ILE A 123 -13.54 -21.68 -3.95
N GLU A 124 -14.46 -22.56 -3.59
CA GLU A 124 -15.09 -22.53 -2.27
C GLU A 124 -15.03 -23.91 -1.62
N ASP A 125 -14.52 -23.95 -0.40
CA ASP A 125 -14.61 -25.13 0.46
C ASP A 125 -15.01 -24.76 1.89
N LYS A 126 -14.84 -25.67 2.85
CA LYS A 126 -15.23 -25.44 4.25
C LYS A 126 -14.35 -24.40 4.98
N LYS A 127 -13.16 -24.09 4.48
CA LYS A 127 -12.16 -23.24 5.15
C LYS A 127 -11.87 -21.96 4.39
N ILE A 128 -11.91 -22.00 3.06
CA ILE A 128 -11.49 -20.88 2.22
C ILE A 128 -12.52 -20.58 1.13
N TYR A 129 -12.50 -19.33 0.69
CA TYR A 129 -13.12 -18.85 -0.52
C TYR A 129 -12.06 -18.07 -1.31
N VAL A 130 -11.84 -18.43 -2.57
CA VAL A 130 -10.86 -17.78 -3.45
C VAL A 130 -11.57 -17.28 -4.70
N LEU A 131 -11.41 -16.00 -4.99
CA LEU A 131 -11.90 -15.38 -6.22
C LEU A 131 -10.71 -14.92 -7.06
N GLY A 132 -10.59 -15.46 -8.27
CA GLY A 132 -9.67 -14.97 -9.29
C GLY A 132 -10.37 -14.03 -10.25
N ILE A 133 -9.84 -12.82 -10.44
CA ILE A 133 -10.38 -11.83 -11.38
C ILE A 133 -9.35 -11.36 -12.40
N ASP A 134 -9.85 -11.03 -13.59
CA ASP A 134 -9.08 -10.40 -14.65
C ASP A 134 -8.82 -8.93 -14.30
N SER A 135 -7.55 -8.54 -14.28
CA SER A 135 -7.11 -7.15 -14.11
C SER A 135 -6.43 -6.61 -15.37
N SER A 136 -6.35 -7.40 -16.44
CA SER A 136 -5.72 -6.99 -17.69
C SER A 136 -6.58 -5.99 -18.45
N ILE A 137 -5.89 -5.09 -19.15
CA ILE A 137 -6.51 -4.24 -20.17
C ILE A 137 -5.86 -4.66 -21.48
N PRO A 138 -6.64 -5.05 -22.51
CA PRO A 138 -6.08 -5.48 -23.79
C PRO A 138 -5.04 -4.47 -24.30
N ASP A 139 -3.89 -4.99 -24.69
CA ASP A 139 -2.74 -4.26 -25.26
C ASP A 139 -2.07 -3.20 -24.35
N LEU A 140 -2.43 -3.10 -23.06
CA LEU A 140 -1.77 -2.20 -22.10
C LEU A 140 -1.07 -2.97 -20.97
N ASP A 141 0.08 -2.48 -20.52
CA ASP A 141 0.82 -3.05 -19.38
C ASP A 141 0.24 -2.67 -18.01
N SER A 142 -0.64 -1.66 -17.97
CA SER A 142 -1.36 -1.22 -16.79
C SER A 142 -2.62 -2.07 -16.58
N GLY A 143 -2.98 -2.30 -15.32
CA GLY A 143 -4.19 -3.04 -14.99
C GLY A 143 -5.38 -2.18 -14.61
N LYS A 144 -6.57 -2.79 -14.63
CA LYS A 144 -7.81 -2.23 -14.08
C LYS A 144 -8.72 -3.36 -13.61
N ILE A 145 -9.28 -3.27 -12.41
CA ILE A 145 -10.32 -4.20 -11.96
C ILE A 145 -11.62 -3.90 -12.71
N GLY A 146 -12.02 -2.63 -12.70
CA GLY A 146 -13.21 -2.09 -13.32
C GLY A 146 -14.43 -2.15 -12.39
N MET A 147 -15.20 -1.07 -12.37
CA MET A 147 -16.36 -0.91 -11.48
C MET A 147 -17.33 -2.10 -11.50
N ARG A 148 -17.60 -2.69 -12.67
CA ARG A 148 -18.48 -3.87 -12.77
C ARG A 148 -17.90 -5.08 -12.02
N ASN A 149 -16.59 -5.32 -12.13
CA ASN A 149 -15.93 -6.40 -11.43
C ASN A 149 -15.76 -6.10 -9.94
N ILE A 150 -15.54 -4.83 -9.57
CA ILE A 150 -15.54 -4.39 -8.16
C ILE A 150 -16.90 -4.70 -7.52
N GLU A 151 -18.01 -4.28 -8.13
CA GLU A 151 -19.36 -4.56 -7.62
C GLU A 151 -19.68 -6.04 -7.59
N LYS A 152 -19.33 -6.79 -8.64
CA LYS A 152 -19.54 -8.24 -8.68
C LYS A 152 -18.73 -8.94 -7.57
N SER A 153 -17.46 -8.58 -7.40
CA SER A 153 -16.60 -9.15 -6.35
C SER A 153 -17.16 -8.86 -4.96
N ARG A 154 -17.63 -7.63 -4.73
CA ARG A 154 -18.29 -7.26 -3.47
C ARG A 154 -19.52 -8.12 -3.19
N GLN A 155 -20.39 -8.29 -4.18
CA GLN A 155 -21.60 -9.12 -4.02
C GLN A 155 -21.25 -10.58 -3.70
N LEU A 156 -20.29 -11.16 -4.42
CA LEU A 156 -19.87 -12.54 -4.19
C LEU A 156 -19.25 -12.71 -2.80
N ILE A 157 -18.26 -11.89 -2.45
CA ILE A 157 -17.49 -12.03 -1.20
C ILE A 157 -18.32 -11.70 0.04
N SER A 158 -19.23 -10.72 -0.04
CA SER A 158 -20.14 -10.41 1.07
C SER A 158 -21.12 -11.55 1.38
N GLY A 159 -21.41 -12.42 0.40
CA GLY A 159 -22.23 -13.61 0.58
C GLY A 159 -21.50 -14.79 1.23
N VAL A 160 -20.17 -14.72 1.35
CA VAL A 160 -19.34 -15.78 1.91
C VAL A 160 -19.41 -15.78 3.43
N ASP A 161 -19.49 -16.99 4.00
CA ASP A 161 -19.43 -17.22 5.44
C ASP A 161 -18.20 -16.54 6.08
N GLN A 162 -18.41 -15.80 7.16
CA GLN A 162 -17.37 -15.06 7.89
C GLN A 162 -16.34 -16.00 8.53
N ASP A 163 -16.66 -17.29 8.68
CA ASP A 163 -15.73 -18.30 9.17
C ASP A 163 -14.71 -18.76 8.10
N LYS A 164 -14.91 -18.43 6.82
CA LYS A 164 -13.97 -18.76 5.74
C LYS A 164 -12.92 -17.67 5.53
N ILE A 165 -11.73 -18.10 5.14
CA ILE A 165 -10.67 -17.19 4.68
C ILE A 165 -10.99 -16.75 3.27
N LYS A 166 -11.16 -15.44 3.08
CA LYS A 166 -11.48 -14.81 1.81
C LYS A 166 -10.18 -14.38 1.12
N ILE A 167 -9.98 -14.87 -0.09
CA ILE A 167 -8.77 -14.64 -0.89
C ILE A 167 -9.16 -14.04 -2.23
N LEU A 168 -8.47 -12.96 -2.62
CA LEU A 168 -8.65 -12.32 -3.91
C LEU A 168 -7.36 -12.39 -4.72
N CYS A 169 -7.45 -12.93 -5.94
CA CYS A 169 -6.33 -13.09 -6.85
C CYS A 169 -6.53 -12.22 -8.09
N PHE A 170 -5.52 -11.44 -8.47
CA PHE A 170 -5.47 -10.71 -9.74
C PHE A 170 -4.02 -10.39 -10.12
N HIS A 171 -3.71 -10.31 -11.42
CA HIS A 171 -2.33 -10.21 -11.90
C HIS A 171 -1.58 -8.94 -11.45
N HIS A 172 -2.14 -7.75 -11.64
CA HIS A 172 -1.43 -6.49 -11.37
C HIS A 172 -1.30 -6.20 -9.87
N GLN A 173 -0.15 -5.68 -9.41
CA GLN A 173 0.08 -5.39 -7.99
C GLN A 173 -0.87 -4.31 -7.44
N LEU A 174 -1.43 -4.55 -6.25
CA LEU A 174 -2.27 -3.58 -5.54
C LEU A 174 -1.44 -2.46 -4.90
N LEU A 175 -0.36 -2.81 -4.22
CA LEU A 175 0.57 -1.86 -3.59
C LEU A 175 1.91 -1.85 -4.34
N PRO A 176 2.66 -0.74 -4.30
CA PRO A 176 3.99 -0.68 -4.89
C PRO A 176 4.96 -1.73 -4.33
N ILE A 177 5.71 -2.37 -5.23
CA ILE A 177 6.60 -3.49 -4.90
C ILE A 177 8.07 -3.05 -4.97
N PRO A 178 8.91 -3.37 -3.98
CA PRO A 178 10.32 -2.96 -3.96
C PRO A 178 11.16 -3.67 -5.04
N LEU A 179 12.34 -3.11 -5.34
CA LEU A 179 13.34 -3.70 -6.26
C LEU A 179 12.86 -3.92 -7.71
N THR A 180 11.77 -3.27 -8.11
CA THR A 180 11.19 -3.34 -9.46
C THR A 180 11.74 -2.29 -10.44
N GLY A 181 12.58 -1.37 -9.95
CA GLY A 181 13.06 -0.23 -10.72
C GLY A 181 12.17 0.99 -10.51
N ARG A 182 11.56 1.49 -11.59
CA ARG A 182 10.53 2.54 -11.50
C ARG A 182 9.14 1.90 -11.50
N GLU A 183 8.25 2.46 -10.70
CA GLU A 183 6.82 2.19 -10.80
C GLU A 183 6.28 2.86 -12.09
N ARG A 184 5.49 2.11 -12.87
CA ARG A 184 5.00 2.53 -14.21
C ARG A 184 3.69 1.88 -14.66
N SER A 185 3.31 0.76 -14.04
CA SER A 185 2.27 -0.16 -14.57
C SER A 185 1.37 -0.68 -13.45
N ALA A 186 0.99 0.20 -12.54
CA ALA A 186 0.09 -0.13 -11.43
C ALA A 186 -1.36 -0.31 -11.93
N ILE A 187 -2.21 -0.80 -11.04
CA ILE A 187 -3.65 -0.92 -11.27
C ILE A 187 -4.33 0.45 -11.11
N ILE A 188 -5.01 0.92 -12.15
CA ILE A 188 -5.46 2.32 -12.26
C ILE A 188 -6.55 2.66 -11.24
N ASP A 189 -7.45 1.71 -10.96
CA ASP A 189 -8.51 1.83 -9.96
C ASP A 189 -8.17 1.10 -8.65
N GLY A 190 -6.87 1.02 -8.33
CA GLY A 190 -6.37 0.34 -7.13
C GLY A 190 -6.93 0.86 -5.83
N GLY A 191 -7.29 2.15 -5.77
CA GLY A 191 -7.91 2.75 -4.60
C GLY A 191 -9.32 2.24 -4.35
N ASP A 192 -10.15 2.17 -5.39
CA ASP A 192 -11.50 1.61 -5.30
C ASP A 192 -11.46 0.09 -5.07
N GLY A 193 -10.47 -0.59 -5.67
CA GLY A 193 -10.16 -1.97 -5.38
C GLY A 193 -9.80 -2.19 -3.91
N LEU A 194 -8.88 -1.40 -3.36
CA LEU A 194 -8.49 -1.44 -1.94
C LEU A 194 -9.70 -1.18 -1.05
N LYS A 195 -10.53 -0.18 -1.36
CA LYS A 195 -11.77 0.06 -0.61
C LYS A 195 -12.70 -1.15 -0.61
N MET A 196 -12.92 -1.78 -1.76
CA MET A 196 -13.74 -2.99 -1.86
C MET A 196 -13.15 -4.14 -1.02
N ILE A 197 -11.84 -4.32 -1.05
CA ILE A 197 -11.13 -5.34 -0.28
C ILE A 197 -11.37 -5.16 1.23
N LEU A 198 -11.26 -3.91 1.71
CA LEU A 198 -11.49 -3.55 3.11
C LEU A 198 -12.96 -3.71 3.50
N ASP A 199 -13.88 -3.14 2.71
CA ASP A 199 -15.33 -3.20 2.97
C ASP A 199 -15.90 -4.64 3.03
N THR A 200 -15.19 -5.63 2.48
CA THR A 200 -15.63 -7.03 2.38
C THR A 200 -14.88 -7.99 3.31
N ASN A 201 -13.96 -7.47 4.12
CA ASN A 201 -13.10 -8.22 5.03
C ASN A 201 -12.33 -9.35 4.33
N ILE A 202 -11.70 -9.05 3.19
CA ILE A 202 -10.79 -9.99 2.52
C ILE A 202 -9.51 -10.14 3.35
N ASP A 203 -9.12 -11.38 3.65
CA ASP A 203 -7.95 -11.68 4.49
C ASP A 203 -6.64 -11.66 3.71
N LEU A 204 -6.66 -12.07 2.42
CA LEU A 204 -5.47 -12.24 1.60
C LEU A 204 -5.70 -11.79 0.15
N VAL A 205 -4.83 -10.90 -0.33
CA VAL A 205 -4.72 -10.54 -1.75
C VAL A 205 -3.45 -11.17 -2.33
N ILE A 206 -3.56 -11.76 -3.52
CA ILE A 206 -2.46 -12.42 -4.22
C ILE A 206 -2.28 -11.82 -5.62
N ASN A 207 -1.09 -11.26 -5.89
CA ASN A 207 -0.73 -10.59 -7.15
C ASN A 207 0.52 -11.17 -7.84
N GLY A 208 0.78 -10.78 -9.09
CA GLY A 208 1.92 -11.13 -9.94
C GLY A 208 2.65 -9.91 -10.52
N HIS A 209 2.89 -9.87 -11.84
CA HIS A 209 3.32 -8.72 -12.69
C HIS A 209 4.73 -8.16 -12.47
N ARG A 210 5.18 -8.08 -11.22
CA ARG A 210 6.42 -7.36 -10.85
C ARG A 210 7.65 -8.24 -10.79
N HIS A 211 7.50 -9.55 -11.04
CA HIS A 211 8.61 -10.52 -11.09
C HIS A 211 9.44 -10.56 -9.80
N ILE A 212 8.85 -10.20 -8.66
CA ILE A 212 9.51 -10.27 -7.37
C ILE A 212 8.51 -10.52 -6.25
N SER A 213 8.90 -11.39 -5.33
CA SER A 213 8.10 -11.77 -4.19
C SER A 213 8.14 -10.67 -3.13
N ASN A 214 6.97 -10.30 -2.61
CA ASN A 214 6.87 -9.36 -1.50
C ASN A 214 5.59 -9.63 -0.70
N VAL A 215 5.67 -9.49 0.62
CA VAL A 215 4.51 -9.59 1.51
C VAL A 215 4.40 -8.27 2.26
N TYR A 216 3.20 -7.69 2.25
CA TYR A 216 2.79 -6.65 3.17
C TYR A 216 1.73 -7.18 4.14
N SER A 217 1.76 -6.68 5.36
CA SER A 217 0.66 -6.84 6.32
C SER A 217 0.06 -5.48 6.64
N CYS A 218 -1.26 -5.40 6.62
CA CYS A 218 -1.98 -4.14 6.55
C CYS A 218 -3.26 -4.13 7.39
N THR A 219 -3.77 -2.95 7.73
CA THR A 219 -5.13 -2.76 8.26
C THR A 219 -5.62 -1.35 7.98
N ASP A 220 -6.93 -1.20 7.91
CA ASP A 220 -7.64 0.08 8.01
C ASP A 220 -7.98 0.48 9.45
N GLY A 221 -7.75 -0.40 10.43
CA GLY A 221 -8.10 -0.23 11.84
C GLY A 221 -9.21 -1.18 12.30
N ASP A 222 -9.89 -1.88 11.38
CA ASP A 222 -11.00 -2.80 11.69
C ASP A 222 -10.67 -4.25 11.30
N GLY A 223 -9.94 -4.46 10.20
CA GLY A 223 -9.59 -5.78 9.68
C GLY A 223 -8.10 -5.94 9.35
N GLU A 224 -7.56 -7.14 9.54
CA GLU A 224 -6.20 -7.48 9.07
C GLU A 224 -6.24 -7.93 7.60
N LEU A 225 -5.31 -7.43 6.80
CA LEU A 225 -5.15 -7.77 5.38
C LEU A 225 -3.71 -8.15 5.09
N ILE A 226 -3.50 -9.28 4.43
CA ILE A 226 -2.20 -9.67 3.89
C ILE A 226 -2.21 -9.45 2.38
N ILE A 227 -1.18 -8.80 1.85
CA ILE A 227 -1.01 -8.61 0.40
C ILE A 227 0.29 -9.30 0.00
N PHE A 228 0.17 -10.31 -0.85
CA PHE A 228 1.30 -11.07 -1.36
C PHE A 228 1.46 -10.89 -2.86
N ASN A 229 2.62 -10.40 -3.28
CA ASN A 229 3.05 -10.41 -4.67
C ASN A 229 3.91 -11.64 -4.92
N SER A 230 3.58 -12.46 -5.91
CA SER A 230 4.38 -13.58 -6.36
C SER A 230 5.60 -13.11 -7.13
N GLY A 231 6.69 -13.88 -7.01
CA GLY A 231 7.86 -13.71 -7.85
C GLY A 231 7.66 -14.31 -9.25
N ASN A 232 8.74 -14.26 -10.02
CA ASN A 232 8.83 -14.72 -11.41
C ASN A 232 9.05 -16.23 -11.48
N PHE A 233 8.24 -17.01 -12.20
CA PHE A 233 8.47 -18.46 -12.29
C PHE A 233 9.56 -18.83 -13.30
N SER A 234 9.51 -18.26 -14.51
CA SER A 234 10.42 -18.67 -15.60
C SER A 234 10.75 -17.58 -16.62
N SER A 235 10.23 -16.35 -16.47
CA SER A 235 10.59 -15.27 -17.39
C SER A 235 12.05 -14.85 -17.24
N SER A 236 12.72 -14.59 -18.36
CA SER A 236 14.06 -14.01 -18.39
C SER A 236 14.11 -12.58 -17.81
N LYS A 237 12.95 -11.92 -17.64
CA LYS A 237 12.80 -10.58 -17.04
C LYS A 237 12.94 -10.60 -15.51
N THR A 238 14.04 -11.14 -15.02
CA THR A 238 14.34 -11.29 -13.58
C THR A 238 14.50 -9.96 -12.83
N ARG A 239 14.37 -9.99 -11.51
CA ARG A 239 14.63 -8.85 -10.61
C ARG A 239 15.64 -9.22 -9.54
N TYR A 240 16.68 -8.38 -9.42
CA TYR A 240 17.75 -8.50 -8.44
C TYR A 240 18.28 -9.96 -8.30
N ARG A 241 18.34 -10.51 -7.08
CA ARG A 241 18.88 -11.86 -6.78
C ARG A 241 17.81 -12.90 -6.45
N GLU A 242 16.54 -12.59 -6.66
CA GLU A 242 15.46 -13.56 -6.42
C GLU A 242 15.32 -14.54 -7.60
N LEU A 243 15.54 -14.03 -8.82
CA LEU A 243 15.55 -14.79 -10.07
C LEU A 243 14.22 -15.50 -10.36
N PHE A 244 14.10 -16.78 -10.00
CA PHE A 244 13.01 -17.66 -10.40
C PHE A 244 12.44 -18.39 -9.19
N THR A 245 11.13 -18.30 -8.99
CA THR A 245 10.45 -18.76 -7.78
C THR A 245 9.05 -19.29 -8.04
N TYR A 246 8.60 -20.19 -7.17
CA TYR A 246 7.17 -20.40 -6.89
C TYR A 246 6.94 -20.23 -5.39
N SER A 247 5.68 -20.08 -4.99
CA SER A 247 5.32 -19.92 -3.58
C SER A 247 4.35 -20.97 -3.11
N ILE A 248 4.47 -21.34 -1.83
CA ILE A 248 3.54 -22.25 -1.15
C ILE A 248 2.87 -21.44 -0.06
N ILE A 249 1.54 -21.35 -0.12
CA ILE A 249 0.72 -20.71 0.91
C ILE A 249 0.00 -21.82 1.68
N ASP A 250 0.35 -21.95 2.95
CA ASP A 250 -0.32 -22.84 3.91
C ASP A 250 -1.26 -21.99 4.78
N ILE A 251 -2.56 -22.27 4.69
CA ILE A 251 -3.63 -21.56 5.39
C ILE A 251 -4.15 -22.42 6.54
N PHE A 252 -3.97 -21.90 7.74
CA PHE A 252 -4.48 -22.45 8.99
C PHE A 252 -5.67 -21.61 9.47
N GLU A 253 -6.30 -22.02 10.57
CA GLU A 253 -7.49 -21.34 11.11
C GLU A 253 -7.24 -19.85 11.45
N LYS A 254 -6.05 -19.52 11.96
CA LYS A 254 -5.70 -18.16 12.43
C LYS A 254 -4.33 -17.67 11.92
N ALA A 255 -3.78 -18.36 10.92
CA ALA A 255 -2.45 -18.07 10.43
C ALA A 255 -2.30 -18.43 8.96
N ILE A 256 -1.53 -17.62 8.25
CA ILE A 256 -1.10 -17.87 6.88
C ILE A 256 0.44 -17.92 6.90
N THR A 257 1.00 -18.96 6.29
CA THR A 257 2.43 -19.01 6.04
C THR A 257 2.70 -19.05 4.55
N ILE A 258 3.56 -18.16 4.09
CA ILE A 258 3.98 -18.02 2.70
C ILE A 258 5.45 -18.41 2.63
N THR A 259 5.74 -19.44 1.84
CA THR A 259 7.10 -19.88 1.57
C THR A 259 7.39 -19.72 0.10
N THR A 260 8.22 -18.73 -0.25
CA THR A 260 8.75 -18.56 -1.60
C THR A 260 10.01 -19.40 -1.74
N LYS A 261 10.03 -20.30 -2.72
CA LYS A 261 11.17 -21.16 -3.01
C LYS A 261 11.84 -20.72 -4.31
N LYS A 262 13.14 -20.46 -4.26
CA LYS A 262 13.95 -20.23 -5.46
C LYS A 262 14.21 -21.56 -6.18
N ILE A 263 13.89 -21.60 -7.48
CA ILE A 263 13.98 -22.81 -8.30
C ILE A 263 15.45 -23.18 -8.56
N MET A 264 16.34 -22.19 -8.69
CA MET A 264 17.73 -22.43 -9.07
C MET A 264 18.54 -23.15 -7.98
N ASP A 265 18.54 -22.61 -6.76
CA ASP A 265 19.36 -23.10 -5.64
C ASP A 265 18.56 -23.76 -4.52
N GLY A 266 17.22 -23.71 -4.58
CA GLY A 266 16.33 -24.29 -3.57
C GLY A 266 16.20 -23.46 -2.28
N GLU A 267 16.78 -22.25 -2.24
CA GLU A 267 16.64 -21.34 -1.10
C GLU A 267 15.16 -21.06 -0.80
N LYS A 268 14.80 -21.03 0.48
CA LYS A 268 13.43 -20.77 0.92
C LYS A 268 13.36 -19.48 1.72
N ILE A 269 12.56 -18.55 1.23
CA ILE A 269 12.18 -17.33 1.92
C ILE A 269 10.83 -17.60 2.59
N LYS A 270 10.84 -17.75 3.92
CA LYS A 270 9.60 -17.95 4.69
C LYS A 270 9.10 -16.63 5.27
N ARG A 271 7.79 -16.44 5.22
CA ARG A 271 7.05 -15.34 5.83
C ARG A 271 5.81 -15.94 6.51
N GLY A 272 5.71 -15.77 7.83
CA GLY A 272 4.54 -16.21 8.59
C GLY A 272 3.77 -15.01 9.09
N ARG A 273 2.44 -15.09 9.07
CA ARG A 273 1.53 -14.05 9.53
C ARG A 273 0.38 -14.66 10.31
N TYR A 274 0.07 -14.07 11.45
CA TYR A 274 -1.24 -14.21 12.05
C TYR A 274 -2.13 -13.13 11.47
N PHE A 275 -3.41 -13.44 11.36
CA PHE A 275 -4.42 -12.43 11.10
C PHE A 275 -5.52 -12.65 12.13
N ASN A 276 -6.02 -11.55 12.67
CA ASN A 276 -7.15 -11.54 13.58
C ASN A 276 -8.32 -10.93 12.81
N ARG A 277 -9.32 -11.75 12.48
CA ARG A 277 -10.49 -11.29 11.71
C ARG A 277 -11.28 -10.20 12.41
N ILE A 278 -11.18 -10.14 13.74
CA ILE A 278 -11.73 -9.05 14.54
C ILE A 278 -10.52 -8.31 15.08
N PHE A 279 -9.96 -7.39 14.29
CA PHE A 279 -9.02 -6.43 14.86
C PHE A 279 -9.84 -5.63 15.87
N ASN A 280 -9.52 -5.79 17.14
CA ASN A 280 -10.22 -5.09 18.20
C ASN A 280 -9.29 -3.99 18.69
N PRO A 281 -9.35 -2.79 18.10
CA PRO A 281 -8.63 -1.63 18.59
C PRO A 281 -9.37 -1.06 19.81
N ASN A 282 -9.82 -1.92 20.73
CA ASN A 282 -10.50 -1.43 21.92
C ASN A 282 -9.54 -0.47 22.62
N PRO A 283 -9.94 0.80 22.81
CA PRO A 283 -9.14 1.72 23.59
C PRO A 283 -8.93 1.09 24.97
N PRO A 284 -7.71 1.10 25.51
CA PRO A 284 -7.43 0.45 26.77
C PRO A 284 -8.32 1.02 27.88
N ILE A 285 -8.71 0.16 28.82
CA ILE A 285 -9.73 0.42 29.85
C ILE A 285 -9.27 1.49 30.87
N HIS A 286 -7.98 1.84 30.87
CA HIS A 286 -7.40 2.81 31.80
C HIS A 286 -7.29 4.22 31.20
N LYS A 287 -7.21 5.22 32.08
CA LYS A 287 -7.10 6.64 31.70
C LYS A 287 -5.78 6.87 30.96
N LYS A 288 -5.85 7.07 29.65
CA LYS A 288 -4.72 7.32 28.75
C LYS A 288 -4.30 8.79 28.80
N ASP A 289 -3.00 9.04 28.84
CA ASP A 289 -2.46 10.39 28.73
C ASP A 289 -2.11 10.66 27.26
N LEU A 290 -2.64 11.76 26.72
CA LEU A 290 -2.33 12.17 25.36
C LEU A 290 -0.85 12.54 25.28
N LYS A 291 -0.09 11.79 24.48
CA LYS A 291 1.35 11.97 24.32
C LYS A 291 1.71 12.94 23.20
N LEU A 292 0.93 12.92 22.11
CA LEU A 292 1.14 13.77 20.95
C LEU A 292 -0.19 14.02 20.23
N LYS A 293 -0.49 15.30 19.96
CA LYS A 293 -1.57 15.73 19.06
C LYS A 293 -1.00 16.43 17.83
N ILE A 294 -1.28 15.88 16.67
CA ILE A 294 -0.92 16.45 15.37
C ILE A 294 -2.19 16.94 14.69
N VAL A 295 -2.14 18.14 14.13
CA VAL A 295 -3.12 18.57 13.12
C VAL A 295 -2.47 18.42 11.75
N HIS A 296 -3.07 17.61 10.88
CA HIS A 296 -2.60 17.39 9.52
C HIS A 296 -3.54 18.13 8.56
N ILE A 297 -2.95 19.05 7.78
CA ILE A 297 -3.62 19.84 6.75
C ILE A 297 -2.90 19.65 5.41
N ALA A 298 -3.60 19.93 4.30
CA ALA A 298 -3.03 19.96 2.96
C ALA A 298 -3.91 20.80 2.03
N ASN A 299 -3.40 21.08 0.83
CA ASN A 299 -4.18 21.61 -0.29
C ASN A 299 -4.98 22.88 0.09
N THR A 300 -4.28 23.87 0.64
CA THR A 300 -4.90 25.16 1.01
C THR A 300 -5.17 26.00 -0.24
N HIS A 301 -4.32 25.87 -1.27
CA HIS A 301 -4.41 26.58 -2.56
C HIS A 301 -4.68 28.08 -2.42
N PHE A 302 -3.88 28.78 -1.60
CA PHE A 302 -3.95 30.24 -1.48
C PHE A 302 -3.93 30.88 -2.87
N SER A 303 -5.01 31.59 -3.20
CA SER A 303 -5.27 32.20 -4.50
C SER A 303 -6.33 33.28 -4.39
N LYS A 304 -6.61 33.98 -5.49
CA LYS A 304 -7.71 34.95 -5.55
C LYS A 304 -9.07 34.31 -5.84
N ASN A 305 -9.09 33.13 -6.46
CA ASN A 305 -10.30 32.58 -7.07
C ASN A 305 -10.77 31.28 -6.41
N THR A 306 -9.83 30.40 -6.04
CA THR A 306 -10.12 29.06 -5.51
C THR A 306 -10.09 29.03 -3.98
N PHE A 307 -9.28 29.87 -3.35
CA PHE A 307 -9.18 29.99 -1.89
C PHE A 307 -10.41 30.67 -1.27
N ASP A 308 -11.00 30.03 -0.25
CA ASP A 308 -12.05 30.62 0.60
C ASP A 308 -11.46 31.07 1.95
N GLU A 309 -11.33 32.39 2.11
CA GLU A 309 -10.79 32.99 3.34
C GLU A 309 -11.70 32.78 4.56
N ASN A 310 -13.02 32.68 4.39
CA ASN A 310 -13.94 32.46 5.50
C ASN A 310 -13.79 31.05 6.06
N ILE A 311 -13.74 30.05 5.18
CA ILE A 311 -13.49 28.65 5.53
C ILE A 311 -12.11 28.51 6.19
N TYR A 312 -11.07 29.10 5.60
CA TYR A 312 -9.73 29.08 6.19
C TYR A 312 -9.71 29.71 7.58
N ASN A 313 -10.27 30.90 7.75
CA ASN A 313 -10.29 31.57 9.06
C ASN A 313 -11.05 30.73 10.11
N LYS A 314 -12.13 30.05 9.71
CA LYS A 314 -12.85 29.10 10.58
C LYS A 314 -11.98 27.91 10.96
N ALA A 315 -11.31 27.27 10.00
CA ALA A 315 -10.38 26.18 10.26
C ALA A 315 -9.25 26.61 11.22
N ILE A 316 -8.66 27.80 11.01
CA ILE A 316 -7.60 28.31 11.90
C ILE A 316 -8.11 28.57 13.32
N GLN A 317 -9.34 29.07 13.49
CA GLN A 317 -9.94 29.21 14.82
C GLN A 317 -10.09 27.86 15.52
N GLN A 318 -10.57 26.84 14.80
CA GLN A 318 -10.70 25.47 15.31
C GLN A 318 -9.33 24.88 15.67
N ILE A 319 -8.37 24.93 14.75
CA ILE A 319 -6.99 24.41 14.93
C ILE A 319 -6.31 25.07 16.12
N ASN A 320 -6.41 26.40 16.24
CA ASN A 320 -5.80 27.12 17.35
C ASN A 320 -6.41 26.72 18.71
N ALA A 321 -7.71 26.37 18.75
CA ALA A 321 -8.39 25.92 19.96
C ALA A 321 -7.98 24.51 20.40
N LEU A 322 -7.55 23.64 19.48
CA LEU A 322 -7.15 22.26 19.79
C LEU A 322 -5.87 22.14 20.63
N LYS A 323 -5.05 23.20 20.64
CA LYS A 323 -3.73 23.24 21.29
C LYS A 323 -2.86 22.05 20.87
N ALA A 324 -2.79 21.79 19.57
CA ALA A 324 -1.95 20.73 19.01
C ALA A 324 -0.47 21.00 19.29
N ASP A 325 0.32 19.93 19.39
CA ASP A 325 1.77 20.02 19.57
C ASP A 325 2.46 20.49 18.28
N ILE A 326 1.87 20.16 17.12
CA ILE A 326 2.34 20.58 15.81
C ILE A 326 1.22 20.57 14.76
N VAL A 327 1.32 21.47 13.78
CA VAL A 327 0.55 21.45 12.54
C VAL A 327 1.46 21.04 11.38
N ILE A 328 1.06 20.06 10.59
CA ILE A 328 1.83 19.59 9.43
C ILE A 328 1.01 19.86 8.16
N HIS A 329 1.56 20.68 7.26
CA HIS A 329 0.97 20.98 5.95
C HIS A 329 1.68 20.20 4.84
N SER A 330 0.99 19.23 4.25
CA SER A 330 1.58 18.25 3.32
C SER A 330 1.54 18.67 1.84
N GLY A 331 1.84 19.94 1.54
CA GLY A 331 1.91 20.46 0.17
C GLY A 331 0.64 21.12 -0.38
N ASP A 332 0.80 21.69 -1.58
CA ASP A 332 -0.14 22.54 -2.30
C ASP A 332 -0.64 23.73 -1.48
N VAL A 333 0.33 24.54 -1.07
CA VAL A 333 0.11 25.78 -0.33
C VAL A 333 -0.54 26.83 -1.24
N THR A 334 0.00 27.01 -2.44
CA THR A 334 -0.45 27.97 -3.46
C THR A 334 -1.19 27.27 -4.59
N ASN A 335 -1.93 28.00 -5.43
CA ASN A 335 -2.64 27.40 -6.57
C ASN A 335 -1.81 27.47 -7.86
N SER A 336 -1.13 28.58 -8.05
CA SER A 336 -0.48 28.99 -9.29
C SER A 336 0.93 29.55 -9.05
N ASN A 337 1.54 29.34 -7.87
CA ASN A 337 2.92 29.70 -7.50
C ASN A 337 3.37 31.14 -7.83
N ASN A 338 2.44 32.09 -7.86
CA ASN A 338 2.79 33.50 -8.08
C ASN A 338 3.14 34.22 -6.76
N ILE A 339 3.80 35.38 -6.88
CA ILE A 339 4.31 36.14 -5.72
C ILE A 339 3.18 36.52 -4.76
N GLU A 340 2.04 36.99 -5.28
CA GLU A 340 0.90 37.44 -4.47
C GLU A 340 0.31 36.27 -3.66
N GLU A 341 0.24 35.08 -4.25
CA GLU A 341 -0.20 33.85 -3.57
C GLU A 341 0.75 33.46 -2.43
N PHE A 342 2.06 33.52 -2.65
CA PHE A 342 3.04 33.24 -1.60
C PHE A 342 3.01 34.28 -0.47
N GLU A 343 2.83 35.56 -0.78
CA GLU A 343 2.66 36.62 0.22
C GLU A 343 1.39 36.43 1.04
N LEU A 344 0.27 36.09 0.39
CA LEU A 344 -0.99 35.75 1.04
C LEU A 344 -0.82 34.52 1.95
N ALA A 345 -0.19 33.46 1.43
CA ALA A 345 0.09 32.24 2.18
C ALA A 345 0.92 32.54 3.44
N ASN A 346 2.03 33.26 3.32
CA ASN A 346 2.87 33.61 4.47
C ASN A 346 2.07 34.44 5.50
N LYS A 347 1.30 35.43 5.05
CA LYS A 347 0.45 36.23 5.95
C LYS A 347 -0.55 35.36 6.72
N LEU A 348 -1.21 34.43 6.05
CA LEU A 348 -2.30 33.64 6.62
C LEU A 348 -1.83 32.41 7.41
N LEU A 349 -0.74 31.75 6.99
CA LEU A 349 -0.12 30.64 7.72
C LEU A 349 0.48 31.10 9.06
N ASN A 350 0.90 32.36 9.15
CA ASN A 350 1.35 32.96 10.41
C ASN A 350 0.22 33.16 11.44
N LYS A 351 -1.06 32.98 11.07
CA LYS A 351 -2.18 32.96 12.02
C LYS A 351 -2.28 31.63 12.81
N ILE A 352 -1.61 30.57 12.37
CA ILE A 352 -1.48 29.32 13.14
C ILE A 352 -0.49 29.56 14.28
N ILE A 353 -0.95 29.43 15.53
CA ILE A 353 -0.19 29.75 16.74
C ILE A 353 0.78 28.62 17.10
N GLN A 354 0.40 27.38 16.81
CA GLN A 354 1.20 26.20 17.09
C GLN A 354 2.47 26.13 16.20
N PRO A 355 3.50 25.37 16.63
CA PRO A 355 4.59 24.97 15.74
C PRO A 355 4.05 24.35 14.46
N LYS A 356 4.70 24.64 13.33
CA LYS A 356 4.25 24.14 12.03
C LYS A 356 5.40 23.70 11.14
N ILE A 357 5.16 22.62 10.40
CA ILE A 357 5.97 22.20 9.26
C ILE A 357 5.13 22.32 8.01
N ILE A 358 5.74 22.83 6.95
CA ILE A 358 5.11 23.00 5.64
C ILE A 358 6.11 22.47 4.61
N ILE A 359 5.66 21.53 3.79
CA ILE A 359 6.39 21.06 2.62
C ILE A 359 5.72 21.55 1.34
N PRO A 360 6.43 21.62 0.22
CA PRO A 360 5.84 21.98 -1.07
C PRO A 360 5.04 20.83 -1.69
N GLY A 361 4.02 21.18 -2.47
CA GLY A 361 3.35 20.28 -3.43
C GLY A 361 3.62 20.66 -4.89
N ASP A 362 2.88 20.03 -5.80
CA ASP A 362 3.05 20.22 -7.25
C ASP A 362 2.76 21.65 -7.68
N THR A 363 1.68 22.25 -7.16
CA THR A 363 1.27 23.61 -7.54
C THR A 363 2.24 24.67 -7.03
N ASP A 364 3.02 24.35 -5.99
CA ASP A 364 3.99 25.24 -5.35
C ASP A 364 5.30 25.36 -6.11
N LEU A 365 5.72 24.31 -6.82
CA LEU A 365 7.07 24.18 -7.38
C LEU A 365 7.09 24.14 -8.91
N ILE A 366 6.37 25.06 -9.55
CA ILE A 366 6.46 25.30 -10.98
C ILE A 366 7.20 26.62 -11.23
N ASN A 367 8.08 26.64 -12.24
CA ASN A 367 8.84 27.82 -12.66
C ASN A 367 9.59 28.52 -11.50
N ILE A 368 9.12 29.71 -11.09
CA ILE A 368 9.73 30.54 -10.04
C ILE A 368 9.43 30.03 -8.63
N GLY A 369 8.50 29.08 -8.47
CA GLY A 369 8.15 28.47 -7.18
C GLY A 369 9.35 27.88 -6.43
N TRP A 370 10.33 27.33 -7.18
CA TRP A 370 11.59 26.83 -6.62
C TRP A 370 12.43 27.88 -5.89
N GLU A 371 12.25 29.16 -6.22
CA GLU A 371 12.91 30.29 -5.56
C GLU A 371 12.02 30.94 -4.51
N LEU A 372 10.71 31.05 -4.79
CA LEU A 372 9.76 31.73 -3.92
C LEU A 372 9.42 30.91 -2.66
N PHE A 373 9.21 29.60 -2.78
CA PHE A 373 8.86 28.74 -1.65
C PHE A 373 9.93 28.80 -0.53
N PRO A 374 11.23 28.53 -0.78
CA PRO A 374 12.27 28.62 0.25
C PRO A 374 12.48 30.03 0.79
N LYS A 375 12.16 31.06 0.00
CA LYS A 375 12.32 32.46 0.40
C LYS A 375 11.18 32.97 1.27
N ILE A 376 9.95 32.53 1.03
CA ILE A 376 8.73 33.12 1.62
C ILE A 376 8.07 32.17 2.62
N ILE A 377 8.03 30.86 2.34
CA ILE A 377 7.31 29.87 3.16
C ILE A 377 8.27 29.14 4.09
N GLY A 378 9.34 28.55 3.55
CA GLY A 378 10.26 27.72 4.32
C GLY A 378 11.03 26.73 3.44
N PRO A 379 12.01 26.01 4.02
CA PRO A 379 12.88 25.13 3.24
C PRO A 379 12.09 23.99 2.57
N LEU A 380 12.59 23.52 1.42
CA LEU A 380 11.93 22.46 0.63
C LEU A 380 11.90 21.13 1.38
N ASP A 381 12.99 20.81 2.08
CA ASP A 381 13.09 19.72 3.05
C ASP A 381 13.12 20.31 4.45
N THR A 382 12.27 19.82 5.35
CA THR A 382 12.11 20.36 6.70
C THR A 382 12.49 19.33 7.76
N TYR A 383 12.92 19.81 8.93
CA TYR A 383 13.20 18.97 10.07
C TYR A 383 12.72 19.66 11.35
N PHE A 384 12.01 18.90 12.18
CA PHE A 384 11.63 19.32 13.53
C PHE A 384 11.87 18.18 14.51
N GLU A 385 12.37 18.50 15.70
CA GLU A 385 12.57 17.55 16.78
C GLU A 385 12.37 18.23 18.13
N ASN A 386 11.65 17.56 19.02
CA ASN A 386 11.61 17.87 20.45
C ASN A 386 11.78 16.56 21.24
N GLU A 387 11.59 16.56 22.56
CA GLU A 387 11.79 15.34 23.37
C GLU A 387 10.78 14.22 23.08
N THR A 388 9.63 14.50 22.46
CA THR A 388 8.53 13.55 22.23
C THR A 388 8.52 12.98 20.81
N PHE A 389 8.83 13.79 19.78
CA PHE A 389 8.70 13.36 18.38
C PHE A 389 9.71 14.03 17.45
N ARG A 390 9.81 13.47 16.25
CA ARG A 390 10.60 13.98 15.13
C ARG A 390 9.73 14.01 13.88
N VAL A 391 9.92 15.04 13.06
CA VAL A 391 9.27 15.16 11.75
C VAL A 391 10.34 15.48 10.70
N ILE A 392 10.35 14.71 9.62
CA ILE A 392 11.10 15.02 8.40
C ILE A 392 10.09 15.33 7.31
N GLY A 393 10.12 16.54 6.78
CA GLY A 393 9.45 16.88 5.55
C GLY A 393 10.38 16.65 4.36
N ILE A 394 9.94 15.84 3.41
CA ILE A 394 10.71 15.48 2.21
C ILE A 394 10.06 16.14 1.00
N ASN A 395 10.85 16.90 0.23
CA ASN A 395 10.43 17.36 -1.08
C ASN A 395 10.40 16.17 -2.05
N SER A 396 9.19 15.68 -2.34
CA SER A 396 8.98 14.60 -3.30
C SER A 396 8.79 15.08 -4.75
N ILE A 397 8.82 16.39 -5.01
CA ILE A 397 8.66 16.97 -6.35
C ILE A 397 10.00 16.92 -7.09
N ASP A 398 9.98 16.45 -8.34
CA ASP A 398 11.16 16.41 -9.20
C ASP A 398 10.96 17.32 -10.41
N LYS A 399 11.79 18.37 -10.53
CA LYS A 399 11.74 19.35 -11.63
C LYS A 399 11.86 18.73 -13.02
N SER A 400 12.43 17.53 -13.14
CA SER A 400 12.70 16.85 -14.40
C SER A 400 11.66 15.81 -14.79
N LEU A 401 10.69 15.52 -13.91
CA LEU A 401 9.70 14.47 -14.10
C LEU A 401 8.29 15.05 -14.00
N LYS A 402 7.33 14.38 -14.65
CA LYS A 402 5.90 14.65 -14.45
C LYS A 402 5.37 14.06 -13.14
N SER A 403 6.12 13.15 -12.55
CA SER A 403 5.82 12.44 -11.32
C SER A 403 6.94 12.68 -10.32
N GLY A 404 6.68 12.46 -9.04
CA GLY A 404 7.66 12.62 -7.99
C GLY A 404 8.73 11.54 -7.93
N SER A 405 9.76 11.85 -7.14
CA SER A 405 10.69 10.86 -6.59
C SER A 405 11.22 11.32 -5.24
N VAL A 406 11.48 10.37 -4.33
CA VAL A 406 12.14 10.68 -3.05
C VAL A 406 13.66 10.55 -3.19
N GLY A 407 14.10 9.54 -3.91
CA GLY A 407 15.51 9.27 -4.18
C GLY A 407 16.18 8.41 -3.10
N ARG A 408 17.03 7.48 -3.55
CA ARG A 408 17.69 6.47 -2.70
C ARG A 408 18.57 7.05 -1.60
N ARG A 409 19.15 8.24 -1.80
CA ARG A 409 19.98 8.92 -0.79
C ARG A 409 19.08 9.42 0.34
N THR A 410 18.03 10.16 0.00
CA THR A 410 17.04 10.69 0.93
C THR A 410 16.42 9.58 1.77
N VAL A 411 15.94 8.50 1.14
CA VAL A 411 15.40 7.33 1.86
C VAL A 411 16.40 6.80 2.89
N ARG A 412 17.66 6.59 2.49
CA ARG A 412 18.71 6.06 3.35
C ARG A 412 19.05 7.01 4.51
N ASP A 413 19.14 8.29 4.23
CA ASP A 413 19.54 9.29 5.22
C ASP A 413 18.41 9.55 6.22
N THR A 414 17.15 9.51 5.80
CA THR A 414 15.96 9.50 6.67
C THR A 414 15.98 8.31 7.63
N VAL A 415 16.15 7.08 7.12
CA VAL A 415 16.24 5.88 7.98
C VAL A 415 17.42 5.97 8.96
N LYS A 416 18.59 6.41 8.49
CA LYS A 416 19.75 6.60 9.36
C LYS A 416 19.49 7.63 10.46
N LEU A 417 18.75 8.69 10.18
CA LEU A 417 18.45 9.72 11.17
C LEU A 417 17.59 9.16 12.31
N PHE A 418 16.51 8.44 11.97
CA PHE A 418 15.62 7.87 12.97
C PHE A 418 16.25 6.71 13.75
N THR A 419 17.04 5.85 13.09
CA THR A 419 17.69 4.70 13.74
C THR A 419 18.90 5.09 14.61
N ARG A 420 19.58 6.22 14.34
CA ARG A 420 20.77 6.67 15.09
C ARG A 420 20.46 7.12 16.52
N PHE A 421 19.24 7.55 16.79
CA PHE A 421 18.87 8.16 18.06
C PHE A 421 17.61 7.50 18.65
N PRO A 422 17.73 6.30 19.24
CA PRO A 422 16.61 5.49 19.71
C PRO A 422 15.94 6.04 21.00
N LYS A 423 15.99 7.35 21.25
CA LYS A 423 15.05 7.95 22.20
C LYS A 423 13.64 7.52 21.75
N ASN A 424 12.77 7.09 22.67
CA ASN A 424 11.37 6.67 22.45
C ASN A 424 10.49 7.81 21.89
N LYS A 425 10.88 8.35 20.74
CA LYS A 425 10.23 9.42 20.01
C LYS A 425 9.41 8.83 18.88
N ILE A 426 8.27 9.45 18.65
CA ILE A 426 7.42 9.16 17.50
C ILE A 426 8.10 9.77 16.26
N ASN A 427 8.37 8.97 15.24
CA ASN A 427 9.04 9.40 14.01
C ASN A 427 8.01 9.56 12.88
N ILE A 428 7.93 10.76 12.33
CA ILE A 428 6.96 11.15 11.30
C ILE A 428 7.72 11.57 10.05
N VAL A 429 7.31 11.04 8.90
CA VAL A 429 7.68 11.55 7.58
C VAL A 429 6.48 12.26 6.99
N THR A 430 6.70 13.41 6.36
CA THR A 430 5.69 14.04 5.51
C THR A 430 6.27 14.28 4.12
N LEU A 431 5.50 13.96 3.09
CA LEU A 431 5.86 14.14 1.69
C LEU A 431 4.58 14.33 0.88
N TYR A 432 4.62 15.05 -0.24
CA TYR A 432 3.39 15.43 -0.95
C TYR A 432 2.70 14.25 -1.65
N HIS A 433 3.45 13.47 -2.44
CA HIS A 433 2.91 12.37 -3.25
C HIS A 433 2.47 11.16 -2.43
N ASN A 434 1.42 10.46 -2.84
CA ASN A 434 0.98 9.27 -2.11
C ASN A 434 1.85 8.04 -2.41
N LEU A 435 2.03 7.18 -1.40
CA LEU A 435 2.78 5.94 -1.54
C LEU A 435 1.91 4.74 -1.90
N ILE A 436 0.59 4.84 -1.73
CA ILE A 436 -0.38 3.78 -1.98
C ILE A 436 -1.58 4.34 -2.76
N PRO A 437 -2.39 3.49 -3.41
CA PRO A 437 -3.64 3.92 -4.03
C PRO A 437 -4.66 4.40 -3.00
N HIS A 438 -5.43 5.45 -3.35
CA HIS A 438 -6.49 5.98 -2.50
C HIS A 438 -7.88 5.82 -3.11
N PRO A 439 -8.91 5.51 -2.31
CA PRO A 439 -10.27 5.38 -2.81
C PRO A 439 -10.74 6.61 -3.59
N LYS A 440 -11.56 6.40 -4.62
CA LYS A 440 -12.13 7.45 -5.49
C LYS A 440 -11.10 8.22 -6.33
N THR A 441 -9.83 7.81 -6.36
CA THR A 441 -8.80 8.43 -7.19
C THR A 441 -8.34 7.48 -8.29
N ARG A 442 -7.80 8.06 -9.36
CA ARG A 442 -7.04 7.29 -10.34
C ARG A 442 -5.62 7.17 -9.83
N PHE A 443 -5.18 5.94 -9.60
CA PHE A 443 -3.81 5.67 -9.23
C PHE A 443 -2.93 5.64 -10.48
N GLU A 444 -2.63 6.83 -10.99
CA GLU A 444 -1.54 7.03 -11.93
C GLU A 444 -0.23 7.02 -11.12
N THR A 445 0.86 6.49 -11.68
CA THR A 445 2.10 6.39 -10.90
C THR A 445 2.69 7.77 -10.62
N ILE A 446 2.27 8.34 -9.49
CA ILE A 446 2.59 9.69 -9.05
C ILE A 446 3.95 9.78 -8.37
N LEU A 447 4.47 8.67 -7.80
CA LEU A 447 5.81 8.59 -7.25
C LEU A 447 6.57 7.40 -7.85
N THR A 448 7.63 7.67 -8.60
CA THR A 448 8.29 6.67 -9.45
C THR A 448 9.11 5.64 -8.68
N ASP A 449 9.52 5.92 -7.45
CA ASP A 449 10.29 5.02 -6.59
C ASP A 449 9.49 4.51 -5.38
N SER A 450 8.15 4.65 -5.40
CA SER A 450 7.25 4.29 -4.29
C SER A 450 7.43 2.88 -3.78
N GLY A 451 7.73 1.88 -4.63
CA GLY A 451 7.98 0.51 -4.18
C GLY A 451 9.14 0.40 -3.19
N ASN A 452 10.26 1.09 -3.44
CA ASN A 452 11.39 1.09 -2.51
C ASN A 452 11.14 2.00 -1.31
N VAL A 453 10.48 3.15 -1.52
CA VAL A 453 10.15 4.10 -0.45
C VAL A 453 9.19 3.48 0.55
N LEU A 454 8.07 2.94 0.08
CA LEU A 454 7.07 2.25 0.89
C LEU A 454 7.72 1.14 1.69
N LYS A 455 8.37 0.17 1.02
CA LYS A 455 9.00 -0.94 1.74
C LYS A 455 10.01 -0.48 2.77
N THR A 456 10.87 0.47 2.42
CA THR A 456 11.91 0.92 3.35
C THR A 456 11.32 1.68 4.52
N PHE A 457 10.33 2.55 4.29
CA PHE A 457 9.76 3.34 5.37
C PHE A 457 8.83 2.53 6.27
N THR A 458 8.18 1.48 5.75
CA THR A 458 7.26 0.66 6.54
C THR A 458 7.94 -0.49 7.28
N GLU A 459 9.19 -0.84 6.95
CA GLU A 459 9.86 -1.93 7.66
C GLU A 459 10.00 -1.64 9.17
N PRO A 460 9.57 -2.57 10.05
CA PRO A 460 9.58 -2.38 11.50
C PRO A 460 10.93 -1.93 12.07
N GLU A 461 12.04 -2.43 11.53
CA GLU A 461 13.39 -2.05 11.98
C GLU A 461 13.76 -0.58 11.73
N ASN A 462 13.07 0.10 10.81
CA ASN A 462 13.35 1.48 10.46
C ASN A 462 12.55 2.48 11.30
N LYS A 463 11.56 2.00 12.07
CA LYS A 463 10.84 2.76 13.11
C LYS A 463 10.28 4.09 12.61
N ILE A 464 9.53 4.08 11.53
CA ILE A 464 8.74 5.24 11.10
C ILE A 464 7.30 4.95 11.50
N ASP A 465 6.72 5.79 12.35
CA ASP A 465 5.37 5.57 12.88
C ASP A 465 4.31 6.13 11.94
N PHE A 466 4.62 7.25 11.27
CA PHE A 466 3.67 7.96 10.41
C PHE A 466 4.29 8.40 9.08
N ILE A 467 3.50 8.28 8.02
CA ILE A 467 3.74 8.96 6.74
C ILE A 467 2.51 9.80 6.40
N LEU A 468 2.70 11.12 6.29
CA LEU A 468 1.62 12.08 6.01
C LEU A 468 1.77 12.66 4.60
N SER A 469 0.70 12.59 3.80
CA SER A 469 0.69 13.15 2.42
C SER A 469 -0.58 13.93 2.06
N GLY A 470 -0.56 14.60 0.90
CA GLY A 470 -1.59 15.57 0.52
C GLY A 470 -2.16 15.46 -0.89
N HIS A 471 -1.48 14.81 -1.84
CA HIS A 471 -1.76 14.93 -3.28
C HIS A 471 -3.21 14.69 -3.76
N ASP A 472 -3.98 13.81 -3.11
CA ASP A 472 -5.27 13.35 -3.64
C ASP A 472 -6.49 14.11 -3.13
N HIS A 473 -6.32 15.07 -2.21
CA HIS A 473 -7.42 15.84 -1.61
C HIS A 473 -8.51 15.02 -0.91
N ILE A 474 -8.17 13.82 -0.45
CA ILE A 474 -9.09 12.91 0.25
C ILE A 474 -8.45 12.49 1.57
N SER A 475 -9.23 12.53 2.65
CA SER A 475 -8.82 11.93 3.91
C SER A 475 -8.98 10.42 3.88
N PHE A 476 -7.86 9.71 3.98
CA PHE A 476 -7.78 8.27 4.01
C PHE A 476 -6.64 7.83 4.92
N THR A 477 -6.83 6.75 5.65
CA THR A 477 -5.82 6.19 6.55
C THR A 477 -5.68 4.70 6.32
N PHE A 478 -4.44 4.22 6.36
CA PHE A 478 -4.12 2.82 6.16
C PHE A 478 -2.76 2.52 6.80
N GLN A 479 -2.67 1.45 7.58
CA GLN A 479 -1.41 1.03 8.15
C GLN A 479 -0.78 -0.07 7.29
N VAL A 480 0.47 0.12 6.90
CA VAL A 480 1.29 -0.87 6.21
C VAL A 480 2.45 -1.24 7.12
N GLU A 481 2.56 -2.52 7.44
CA GLU A 481 3.42 -3.07 8.50
C GLU A 481 3.19 -2.28 9.81
N ASP A 482 4.22 -1.61 10.34
CA ASP A 482 4.12 -0.86 11.60
C ASP A 482 3.90 0.66 11.38
N THR A 483 3.75 1.12 10.14
CA THR A 483 3.65 2.55 9.80
C THR A 483 2.25 2.93 9.35
N ILE A 484 1.68 3.97 9.97
CA ILE A 484 0.37 4.51 9.60
C ILE A 484 0.56 5.55 8.49
N LEU A 485 -0.08 5.32 7.35
CA LEU A 485 -0.20 6.31 6.28
C LEU A 485 -1.49 7.09 6.50
N SER A 486 -1.41 8.42 6.45
CA SER A 486 -2.57 9.31 6.57
C SER A 486 -2.50 10.37 5.49
N THR A 487 -3.60 10.55 4.78
CA THR A 487 -3.80 11.66 3.85
C THR A 487 -4.88 12.58 4.34
N CYS A 488 -4.80 13.84 3.90
CA CYS A 488 -5.73 14.88 4.30
C CYS A 488 -6.51 15.39 3.07
N GLY A 489 -7.76 15.78 3.31
CA GLY A 489 -8.55 16.54 2.35
C GLY A 489 -8.06 17.98 2.15
N THR A 490 -8.85 18.74 1.41
CA THR A 490 -8.61 20.16 1.13
C THR A 490 -9.02 21.04 2.31
N LEU A 491 -8.10 21.85 2.84
CA LEU A 491 -8.39 22.70 4.01
C LEU A 491 -9.38 23.84 3.73
N SER A 492 -9.26 24.52 2.59
CA SER A 492 -10.01 25.77 2.36
C SER A 492 -10.12 26.23 0.90
N SER A 493 -10.14 25.30 -0.06
CA SER A 493 -10.42 25.61 -1.46
C SER A 493 -11.85 25.25 -1.82
N ASN A 494 -12.47 26.07 -2.67
CA ASN A 494 -13.76 25.82 -3.31
C ASN A 494 -13.72 24.66 -4.33
N GLU A 495 -12.53 24.18 -4.67
CA GLU A 495 -12.30 23.03 -5.56
C GLU A 495 -11.94 21.79 -4.75
N TYR A 496 -12.84 21.37 -3.85
CA TYR A 496 -12.68 20.13 -3.09
C TYR A 496 -13.25 18.92 -3.86
N LEU A 497 -12.64 17.75 -3.66
CA LEU A 497 -13.01 16.49 -4.31
C LEU A 497 -13.74 15.51 -3.37
N ASP A 498 -14.04 15.94 -2.14
CA ASP A 498 -14.74 15.15 -1.14
C ASP A 498 -16.18 15.65 -0.94
N LEU A 499 -17.13 14.72 -0.75
CA LEU A 499 -18.52 15.05 -0.42
C LEU A 499 -18.65 15.71 0.96
N ASN A 500 -17.64 15.54 1.80
CA ASN A 500 -17.57 16.19 3.11
C ASN A 500 -17.15 17.66 3.05
N GLY A 501 -16.84 18.21 1.88
CA GLY A 501 -16.37 19.59 1.76
C GLY A 501 -14.93 19.75 2.21
N ASN A 502 -14.62 20.89 2.86
CA ASN A 502 -13.29 21.16 3.35
C ASN A 502 -13.01 20.42 4.67
N THR A 503 -11.86 19.77 4.76
CA THR A 503 -11.52 18.92 5.90
C THR A 503 -10.06 19.04 6.32
N TYR A 504 -9.81 18.69 7.58
CA TYR A 504 -8.47 18.41 8.09
C TYR A 504 -8.49 17.23 9.04
N ASN A 505 -7.33 16.65 9.33
CA ASN A 505 -7.24 15.51 10.24
C ASN A 505 -6.61 15.91 11.59
N ILE A 506 -7.05 15.25 12.65
CA ILE A 506 -6.43 15.26 13.98
C ILE A 506 -5.89 13.85 14.23
N ILE A 507 -4.61 13.75 14.58
CA ILE A 507 -3.98 12.49 14.98
C ILE A 507 -3.63 12.59 16.46
N ASN A 508 -4.32 11.81 17.27
CA ASN A 508 -4.09 11.69 18.70
C ASN A 508 -3.30 10.42 18.98
N CYS A 509 -2.05 10.55 19.41
CA CYS A 509 -1.23 9.44 19.89
C CYS A 509 -1.15 9.46 21.41
N TYR A 510 -1.44 8.32 22.02
CA TYR A 510 -1.45 8.14 23.47
C TYR A 510 -0.16 7.48 23.97
N ASP A 511 0.05 7.54 25.27
CA ASP A 511 1.27 7.10 25.97
C ASP A 511 1.49 5.59 26.04
N ASP A 512 0.52 4.81 25.55
CA ASP A 512 0.57 3.36 25.38
C ASP A 512 0.74 2.91 23.92
N GLY A 513 0.73 3.86 22.98
CA GLY A 513 0.85 3.61 21.54
C GLY A 513 -0.47 3.56 20.79
N PHE A 514 -1.62 3.78 21.45
CA PHE A 514 -2.91 3.92 20.78
C PHE A 514 -2.90 5.18 19.93
N VAL A 515 -3.46 5.06 18.72
CA VAL A 515 -3.59 6.16 17.77
C VAL A 515 -5.02 6.24 17.30
N GLU A 516 -5.58 7.44 17.37
CA GLU A 516 -6.90 7.77 16.88
C GLU A 516 -6.76 8.89 15.87
N ILE A 517 -7.29 8.66 14.66
CA ILE A 517 -7.29 9.64 13.58
C ILE A 517 -8.72 10.06 13.30
N GLU A 518 -8.98 11.34 13.50
CA GLU A 518 -10.28 11.97 13.28
C GLU A 518 -10.19 12.89 12.07
N ARG A 519 -11.21 12.86 11.20
CA ARG A 519 -11.43 13.87 10.17
C ARG A 519 -12.41 14.89 10.68
N ILE A 520 -12.08 16.17 10.56
CA ILE A 520 -12.95 17.30 10.90
C ILE A 520 -13.45 17.94 9.63
N ILE A 521 -14.77 18.18 9.55
CA ILE A 521 -15.41 18.98 8.52
C ILE A 521 -15.39 20.44 8.97
N VAL A 522 -14.74 21.32 8.21
CA VAL A 522 -14.51 22.71 8.63
C VAL A 522 -15.83 23.47 8.79
N GLU A 523 -16.76 23.27 7.86
CA GLU A 523 -18.04 23.95 7.74
C GLU A 523 -18.99 23.63 8.89
N SER A 524 -19.09 22.37 9.31
CA SER A 524 -19.98 21.96 10.40
C SER A 524 -19.27 21.85 11.75
N ASN A 525 -17.93 21.73 11.75
CA ASN A 525 -17.13 21.31 12.91
C ASN A 525 -17.53 19.93 13.44
N GLU A 526 -18.17 19.10 12.60
CA GLU A 526 -18.41 17.69 12.90
C GLU A 526 -17.14 16.88 12.64
N SER A 527 -17.05 15.72 13.29
CA SER A 527 -15.87 14.87 13.28
C SER A 527 -16.25 13.40 13.12
N ASP A 528 -15.49 12.67 12.30
CA ASP A 528 -15.60 11.22 12.18
C ASP A 528 -14.25 10.58 12.49
N ILE A 529 -14.23 9.48 13.24
CA ILE A 529 -13.02 8.65 13.37
C ILE A 529 -12.83 7.90 12.06
N ILE A 530 -11.72 8.15 11.37
CA ILE A 530 -11.39 7.53 10.08
C ILE A 530 -10.40 6.38 10.22
N GLY A 531 -9.77 6.23 11.38
CA GLY A 531 -8.91 5.08 11.67
C GLY A 531 -8.49 5.03 13.14
N THR A 532 -8.40 3.81 13.66
CA THR A 532 -7.81 3.54 14.98
C THR A 532 -6.72 2.50 14.84
N TYR A 533 -5.56 2.82 15.38
CA TYR A 533 -4.34 2.06 15.15
C TYR A 533 -3.51 1.97 16.42
N TRP A 534 -2.41 1.27 16.29
CA TRP A 534 -1.51 0.94 17.36
C TRP A 534 -0.09 1.02 16.80
N ILE A 535 0.76 1.87 17.40
CA ILE A 535 2.19 2.02 17.07
C ILE A 535 3.07 1.55 18.24
N ASN A 536 4.35 1.31 17.96
CA ASN A 536 5.29 0.81 18.97
C ASN A 536 6.16 1.93 19.57
N ILE A 537 5.74 2.46 20.71
CA ILE A 537 6.43 3.55 21.41
C ILE A 537 7.51 3.10 22.42
N ASN A 538 7.66 1.80 22.71
CA ASN A 538 8.42 1.27 23.87
C ASN A 538 9.66 0.43 23.53
N GLN A 539 10.29 0.67 22.38
CA GLN A 539 11.49 -0.06 21.93
C GLN A 539 12.76 0.77 21.98
#